data_AF-A0A1T4UJD4-F1
#
_entry.id   AF-A0A1T4UJD4-F1
#
_cell.length_a   1.000
_cell.length_b   1.000
_cell.length_c   1.000
_cell.angle_alpha   90.00
_cell.angle_beta   90.00
_cell.angle_gamma   90.00
#
_symmetry.space_group_name_H-M   'P 1'
#
loop_
_entity.id
_entity.type
_entity.pdbx_description
1 polymer ?
#
loop_
_entity_poly.entity_id
_entity_poly.type
_entity_poly.pdbx_seq_one_letter_code
_entity_poly.pdbx_strand_id
1 'polypeptide(L)'
;MDEETEESLAPLVDALTGAMAAVLLVSVFLMLSTVNGVSESLKTFGNKSLLEHEYLIDDALERKEPKLMLDTNSISFYKSFKLTEEQKNTLVSLFKKEKPNEITITSNNGINVKTYNLLLFLSEVGLGKDIDKIELKYEESTLDDKLTYITWE
;
A
#
# COMPACT_ATOMS: atom_id res chain seq x y z
N MET A 1 -32.96 52.67 -45.34
CA MET A 1 -31.71 53.24 -44.79
C MET A 1 -31.20 52.26 -43.74
N ASP A 2 -30.96 50.99 -44.13
CA ASP A 2 -30.52 49.93 -43.21
C ASP A 2 -29.26 49.17 -43.72
N GLU A 3 -28.87 49.35 -45.00
CA GLU A 3 -27.70 48.67 -45.59
C GLU A 3 -26.36 49.26 -45.11
N GLU A 4 -26.26 50.57 -44.86
CA GLU A 4 -25.01 51.20 -44.37
C GLU A 4 -24.65 50.79 -42.94
N THR A 5 -25.65 50.41 -42.13
CA THR A 5 -25.44 49.92 -40.76
C THR A 5 -24.99 48.46 -40.70
N GLU A 6 -25.43 47.60 -41.63
CA GLU A 6 -24.96 46.20 -41.70
C GLU A 6 -23.51 46.12 -42.22
N GLU A 7 -23.15 46.93 -43.20
CA GLU A 7 -21.80 46.97 -43.77
C GLU A 7 -20.77 47.54 -42.76
N SER A 8 -21.18 48.45 -41.89
CA SER A 8 -20.35 48.95 -40.78
C SER A 8 -20.14 47.94 -39.64
N LEU A 9 -21.00 46.93 -39.49
CA LEU A 9 -20.93 45.95 -38.42
C LEU A 9 -20.14 44.69 -38.81
N ALA A 10 -20.02 44.39 -40.11
CA ALA A 10 -19.28 43.23 -40.60
C ALA A 10 -17.80 43.15 -40.13
N PRO A 11 -17.00 44.24 -40.15
CA PRO A 11 -15.62 44.17 -39.64
C PRO A 11 -15.56 44.01 -38.11
N LEU A 12 -16.57 44.51 -37.38
CA LEU A 12 -16.67 44.35 -35.94
C LEU A 12 -16.99 42.90 -35.56
N VAL A 13 -17.92 42.27 -36.30
CA VAL A 13 -18.30 40.86 -36.11
C VAL A 13 -17.15 39.93 -36.48
N ASP A 14 -16.41 40.22 -37.55
CA ASP A 14 -15.24 39.43 -37.95
C ASP A 14 -14.10 39.55 -36.92
N ALA A 15 -13.80 40.76 -36.44
CA ALA A 15 -12.83 40.98 -35.37
C ALA A 15 -13.22 40.28 -34.05
N LEU A 16 -14.51 40.32 -33.68
CA LEU A 16 -15.02 39.64 -32.49
C LEU A 16 -14.93 38.11 -32.63
N THR A 17 -15.24 37.58 -33.80
CA THR A 17 -15.17 36.14 -34.09
C THR A 17 -13.72 35.66 -34.10
N GLY A 18 -12.79 36.42 -34.68
CA GLY A 18 -11.36 36.16 -34.64
C GLY A 18 -10.79 36.18 -33.22
N ALA A 19 -11.19 37.17 -32.41
CA ALA A 19 -10.81 37.24 -31.00
C ALA A 19 -11.35 36.05 -30.19
N MET A 20 -12.61 35.66 -30.41
CA MET A 20 -13.21 34.48 -29.78
C MET A 20 -12.48 33.18 -30.17
N ALA A 21 -12.13 33.02 -31.44
CA ALA A 21 -11.35 31.87 -31.91
C ALA A 21 -9.97 31.80 -31.24
N ALA A 22 -9.30 32.94 -31.07
CA ALA A 22 -8.01 33.02 -30.38
C ALA A 22 -8.14 32.64 -28.89
N VAL A 23 -9.16 33.13 -28.20
CA VAL A 23 -9.43 32.79 -26.79
C VAL A 23 -9.72 31.30 -26.61
N LEU A 24 -10.50 30.71 -27.52
CA LEU A 24 -10.75 29.27 -27.53
C LEU A 24 -9.48 28.46 -27.71
N LEU A 25 -8.61 28.85 -28.66
CA LEU A 25 -7.32 28.20 -28.88
C LEU A 25 -6.41 28.26 -27.65
N VAL A 26 -6.31 29.43 -27.02
CA VAL A 26 -5.53 29.60 -25.78
C VAL A 26 -6.09 28.73 -24.65
N SER A 27 -7.41 28.65 -24.53
CA SER A 27 -8.07 27.83 -23.50
C SER A 27 -7.79 26.34 -23.69
N VAL A 28 -7.86 25.84 -24.93
CA VAL A 28 -7.53 24.44 -25.26
C VAL A 28 -6.06 24.16 -24.96
N PHE A 29 -5.16 25.09 -25.30
CA PHE A 29 -3.73 24.94 -25.01
C PHE A 29 -3.45 24.85 -23.51
N LEU A 30 -4.03 25.74 -22.70
CA LEU A 30 -3.91 25.71 -21.24
C LEU A 30 -4.46 24.42 -20.63
N MET A 31 -5.57 23.90 -21.16
CA MET A 31 -6.16 22.64 -20.72
C MET A 31 -5.23 21.46 -21.00
N LEU A 32 -4.65 21.38 -22.20
CA LEU A 32 -3.65 20.35 -22.56
C LEU A 32 -2.39 20.46 -21.70
N SER A 33 -1.88 21.66 -21.46
CA SER A 33 -0.73 21.88 -20.58
C SER A 33 -1.00 21.43 -19.15
N THR A 34 -2.21 21.67 -18.63
CA THR A 34 -2.61 21.25 -17.29
C THR A 34 -2.74 19.73 -17.19
N VAL A 35 -3.35 19.08 -18.18
CA VAL A 35 -3.45 17.61 -18.23
C VAL A 35 -2.06 16.96 -18.26
N ASN A 36 -1.13 17.51 -19.05
CA ASN A 36 0.25 17.01 -19.11
C ASN A 36 0.99 17.23 -17.79
N GLY A 37 0.87 18.42 -17.18
CA GLY A 37 1.50 18.72 -15.88
C GLY A 37 0.95 17.87 -14.73
N VAL A 38 -0.36 17.58 -14.72
CA VAL A 38 -0.99 16.67 -13.75
C VAL A 38 -0.50 15.25 -13.96
N SER A 39 -0.42 14.77 -15.21
CA SER A 39 0.10 13.43 -15.55
C SER A 39 1.55 13.25 -15.10
N GLU A 40 2.39 14.25 -15.34
CA GLU A 40 3.79 14.24 -14.92
C GLU A 40 3.92 14.29 -13.40
N SER A 41 3.13 15.12 -12.71
CA SER A 41 3.06 15.17 -11.25
C SER A 41 2.60 13.83 -10.65
N LEU A 42 1.64 13.15 -11.28
CA LEU A 42 1.18 11.81 -10.90
C LEU A 42 2.26 10.76 -11.09
N LYS A 43 3.03 10.81 -12.18
CA LYS A 43 4.18 9.93 -12.39
C LYS A 43 5.26 10.17 -11.35
N THR A 44 5.58 11.43 -11.05
CA THR A 44 6.55 11.78 -10.01
C THR A 44 6.07 11.33 -8.64
N PHE A 45 4.79 11.51 -8.31
CA PHE A 45 4.18 11.02 -7.07
C PHE A 45 4.19 9.49 -6.98
N GLY A 46 3.87 8.80 -8.06
CA GLY A 46 3.91 7.34 -8.15
C GLY A 46 5.33 6.82 -7.97
N ASN A 47 6.30 7.37 -8.69
CA ASN A 47 7.71 7.00 -8.55
C ASN A 47 8.24 7.31 -7.14
N LYS A 48 7.86 8.44 -6.55
CA LYS A 48 8.24 8.82 -5.20
C LYS A 48 7.61 7.90 -4.14
N SER A 49 6.35 7.50 -4.32
CA SER A 49 5.69 6.54 -3.43
C SER A 49 6.31 5.15 -3.52
N LEU A 50 6.70 4.72 -4.73
CA LEU A 50 7.41 3.45 -4.94
C LEU A 50 8.82 3.47 -4.32
N LEU A 51 9.54 4.58 -4.41
CA LEU A 51 10.85 4.76 -3.79
C LEU A 51 10.77 4.90 -2.25
N GLU A 52 9.78 5.62 -1.72
CA GLU A 52 9.59 5.77 -0.26
C GLU A 52 9.15 4.46 0.43
N HIS A 53 8.53 3.55 -0.31
CA HIS A 53 8.08 2.24 0.18
C HIS A 53 8.82 1.07 -0.48
N GLU A 54 9.99 1.34 -1.09
CA GLU A 54 10.82 0.32 -1.72
C GLU A 54 11.15 -0.82 -0.75
N TYR A 55 11.31 -0.50 0.55
CA TYR A 55 11.48 -1.48 1.61
C TYR A 55 10.32 -2.48 1.75
N LEU A 56 9.07 -2.08 1.47
CA LEU A 56 7.90 -2.97 1.52
C LEU A 56 7.80 -3.87 0.29
N ILE A 57 8.28 -3.39 -0.86
CA ILE A 57 8.29 -4.13 -2.13
C ILE A 57 9.41 -5.17 -2.11
N ASP A 58 10.62 -4.79 -1.70
CA ASP A 58 11.73 -5.74 -1.50
C ASP A 58 11.38 -6.78 -0.42
N ASP A 59 10.74 -6.37 0.67
CA ASP A 59 10.29 -7.29 1.73
C ASP A 59 9.08 -8.15 1.31
N ALA A 60 8.43 -7.88 0.16
CA ALA A 60 7.47 -8.81 -0.45
C ALA A 60 8.15 -9.85 -1.36
N LEU A 61 9.26 -9.48 -2.00
CA LEU A 61 10.01 -10.31 -2.93
C LEU A 61 11.02 -11.24 -2.23
N GLU A 62 11.56 -10.84 -1.08
CA GLU A 62 12.55 -11.63 -0.32
C GLU A 62 11.94 -12.54 0.76
N ARG A 63 10.62 -12.66 0.85
CA ARG A 63 9.95 -13.49 1.86
C ARG A 63 10.35 -14.94 1.70
N LYS A 64 10.90 -15.51 2.77
CA LYS A 64 11.23 -16.94 2.85
C LYS A 64 10.20 -17.67 3.70
N GLU A 65 10.12 -18.98 3.46
CA GLU A 65 9.33 -19.87 4.30
C GLU A 65 9.87 -19.80 5.74
N PRO A 66 9.01 -19.54 6.74
CA PRO A 66 9.41 -19.57 8.13
C PRO A 66 9.61 -21.02 8.58
N LYS A 67 10.43 -21.22 9.62
CA LYS A 67 10.51 -22.52 10.28
C LYS A 67 9.35 -22.63 11.26
N LEU A 68 8.44 -23.57 11.00
CA LEU A 68 7.30 -23.90 11.85
C LEU A 68 7.68 -24.99 12.86
N MET A 69 7.49 -24.70 14.14
CA MET A 69 7.81 -25.59 15.27
C MET A 69 6.54 -25.79 16.11
N LEU A 70 5.75 -26.80 15.76
CA LEU A 70 4.46 -27.10 16.40
C LEU A 70 4.59 -27.64 17.83
N ASP A 71 5.74 -28.22 18.16
CA ASP A 71 6.10 -28.67 19.50
C ASP A 71 6.22 -27.52 20.51
N THR A 72 6.60 -26.35 20.03
CA THR A 72 6.78 -25.12 20.83
C THR A 72 5.79 -24.03 20.47
N ASN A 73 4.77 -24.34 19.65
CA ASN A 73 3.79 -23.39 19.14
C ASN A 73 4.45 -22.10 18.61
N SER A 74 5.45 -22.24 17.75
CA SER A 74 6.24 -21.09 17.29
C SER A 74 6.56 -21.13 15.79
N ILE A 75 6.71 -19.95 15.21
CA ILE A 75 7.36 -19.74 13.91
C ILE A 75 8.57 -18.83 14.06
N SER A 76 9.66 -19.15 13.37
CA SER A 76 10.87 -18.32 13.35
C SER A 76 11.28 -17.93 11.93
N PHE A 77 11.65 -16.67 11.73
CA PHE A 77 12.06 -16.10 10.44
C PHE A 77 13.00 -14.91 10.63
N TYR A 78 13.70 -14.45 9.59
CA TYR A 78 14.68 -13.36 9.73
C TYR A 78 14.04 -11.95 9.78
N LYS A 79 13.34 -11.55 8.72
CA LYS A 79 12.85 -10.16 8.56
C LYS A 79 11.35 -10.13 8.24
N SER A 80 10.97 -10.94 7.26
CA SER A 80 9.59 -11.22 6.88
C SER A 80 9.47 -12.68 6.49
N PHE A 81 8.24 -13.17 6.44
CA PHE A 81 7.94 -14.54 6.11
C PHE A 81 6.79 -14.63 5.11
N LYS A 82 6.72 -15.77 4.44
CA LYS A 82 5.56 -16.19 3.67
C LYS A 82 5.27 -17.63 4.03
N LEU A 83 4.12 -17.90 4.65
CA LEU A 83 3.72 -19.28 4.94
C LEU A 83 3.51 -20.02 3.62
N THR A 84 3.96 -21.28 3.59
CA THR A 84 3.55 -22.18 2.52
C THR A 84 2.07 -22.57 2.70
N GLU A 85 1.41 -22.98 1.62
CA GLU A 85 0.00 -23.40 1.69
C GLU A 85 -0.19 -24.55 2.68
N GLU A 86 0.79 -25.45 2.81
CA GLU A 86 0.77 -26.54 3.80
C GLU A 86 0.84 -26.02 5.24
N GLN A 87 1.79 -25.13 5.55
CA GLN A 87 1.91 -24.51 6.87
C GLN A 87 0.65 -23.72 7.24
N LYS A 88 0.13 -22.94 6.29
CA LYS A 88 -1.10 -22.17 6.46
C LYS A 88 -2.29 -23.07 6.76
N ASN A 89 -2.50 -24.13 5.98
CA ASN A 89 -3.59 -25.07 6.21
C ASN A 89 -3.47 -25.78 7.56
N THR A 90 -2.25 -26.09 7.99
CA THR A 90 -1.98 -26.69 9.30
C THR A 90 -2.37 -25.74 10.43
N LEU A 91 -1.91 -24.49 10.39
CA LEU A 91 -2.21 -23.47 11.39
C LEU A 91 -3.71 -23.11 11.42
N VAL A 92 -4.34 -22.95 10.26
CA VAL A 92 -5.79 -22.69 10.17
C VAL A 92 -6.59 -23.86 10.77
N SER A 93 -6.18 -25.10 10.54
CA SER A 93 -6.82 -26.28 11.13
C SER A 93 -6.64 -26.33 12.65
N LEU A 94 -5.45 -25.96 13.14
CA LEU A 94 -5.13 -25.89 14.57
C LEU A 94 -5.98 -24.82 15.27
N PHE A 95 -6.01 -23.60 14.73
CA PHE A 95 -6.76 -22.48 15.32
C PHE A 95 -8.28 -22.57 15.16
N LYS A 96 -8.77 -23.41 14.25
CA LYS A 96 -10.20 -23.76 14.21
C LYS A 96 -10.63 -24.64 15.39
N LYS A 97 -9.73 -25.47 15.90
CA LYS A 97 -10.01 -26.36 17.05
C LYS A 97 -9.83 -25.60 18.36
N GLU A 98 -8.74 -24.86 18.47
CA GLU A 98 -8.36 -24.14 19.68
C GLU A 98 -7.72 -22.81 19.27
N LYS A 99 -8.44 -21.71 19.53
CA LYS A 99 -7.93 -20.38 19.22
C LYS A 99 -6.92 -19.98 20.28
N PRO A 100 -5.80 -19.35 19.90
CA PRO A 100 -4.86 -18.83 20.87
C PRO A 100 -5.51 -17.68 21.61
N ASN A 101 -5.25 -17.59 22.91
CA ASN A 101 -5.63 -16.45 23.74
C ASN A 101 -4.51 -15.41 23.77
N GLU A 102 -3.26 -15.81 23.52
CA GLU A 102 -2.09 -14.94 23.51
C GLU A 102 -1.21 -15.21 22.28
N ILE A 103 -0.73 -14.14 21.65
CA ILE A 103 0.30 -14.22 20.61
C ILE A 103 1.40 -13.23 20.93
N THR A 104 2.62 -13.74 21.03
CA THR A 104 3.80 -12.95 21.38
C THR A 104 4.74 -12.89 20.18
N ILE A 105 5.17 -11.68 19.83
CA ILE A 105 6.23 -11.48 18.84
C ILE A 105 7.51 -11.00 19.52
N THR A 106 8.57 -11.79 19.36
CA THR A 106 9.89 -11.55 19.95
C THR A 106 10.88 -11.23 18.85
N SER A 107 11.44 -10.02 18.85
CA SER A 107 12.39 -9.56 17.82
C SER A 107 13.13 -8.30 18.24
N ASN A 108 14.38 -8.16 17.80
CA ASN A 108 15.17 -6.91 17.94
C ASN A 108 14.94 -5.91 16.78
N ASN A 109 14.03 -6.23 15.86
CA ASN A 109 13.66 -5.33 14.76
C ASN A 109 12.78 -4.15 15.26
N GLY A 110 12.67 -3.08 14.47
CA GLY A 110 11.82 -1.95 14.81
C GLY A 110 10.34 -2.34 15.00
N ILE A 111 9.62 -1.65 15.89
CA ILE A 111 8.22 -1.93 16.24
C ILE A 111 7.29 -2.02 15.02
N ASN A 112 7.54 -1.24 13.97
CA ASN A 112 6.78 -1.27 12.73
C ASN A 112 6.89 -2.64 12.03
N VAL A 113 8.09 -3.22 12.01
CA VAL A 113 8.35 -4.54 11.40
C VAL A 113 7.70 -5.65 12.23
N LYS A 114 7.77 -5.56 13.57
CA LYS A 114 7.08 -6.51 14.45
C LYS A 114 5.57 -6.47 14.21
N THR A 115 5.00 -5.27 14.25
CA THR A 115 3.55 -5.06 14.05
C THR A 115 3.10 -5.56 12.68
N TYR A 116 3.86 -5.25 11.63
CA TYR A 116 3.57 -5.73 10.28
C TYR A 116 3.52 -7.27 10.20
N ASN A 117 4.55 -7.95 10.71
CA ASN A 117 4.61 -9.41 10.68
C ASN A 117 3.53 -10.08 11.52
N LEU A 118 3.17 -9.49 12.67
CA LEU A 118 2.10 -9.99 13.52
C LEU A 118 0.73 -9.87 12.83
N LEU A 119 0.45 -8.71 12.22
CA LEU A 119 -0.79 -8.51 11.45
C LEU A 119 -0.85 -9.43 10.24
N LEU A 120 0.28 -9.63 9.55
CA LEU A 120 0.39 -10.57 8.44
C LEU A 120 0.05 -11.99 8.90
N PHE A 121 0.64 -12.45 10.01
CA PHE A 121 0.36 -13.76 10.60
C PHE A 121 -1.14 -13.94 10.89
N LEU A 122 -1.72 -13.01 11.65
CA LEU A 122 -3.14 -13.02 12.02
C LEU A 122 -4.07 -13.08 10.80
N SER A 123 -3.71 -12.35 9.75
CA SER A 123 -4.45 -12.35 8.48
C SER A 123 -4.33 -13.69 7.75
N GLU A 124 -3.12 -14.23 7.60
CA GLU A 124 -2.87 -15.48 6.89
C GLU A 124 -3.51 -16.69 7.57
N VAL A 125 -3.54 -16.72 8.91
CA VAL A 125 -4.15 -17.82 9.67
C VAL A 125 -5.65 -17.61 9.97
N GLY A 126 -6.23 -16.50 9.52
CA GLY A 126 -7.67 -16.24 9.64
C GLY A 126 -8.14 -15.82 11.03
N LEU A 127 -7.23 -15.33 11.88
CA LEU A 127 -7.52 -14.85 13.25
C LEU A 127 -7.94 -13.37 13.29
N GLY A 128 -7.89 -12.65 12.18
CA GLY A 128 -8.22 -11.22 12.13
C GLY A 128 -9.62 -10.84 12.64
N LYS A 129 -10.59 -11.77 12.69
CA LYS A 129 -11.93 -11.52 13.24
C LYS A 129 -12.02 -11.68 14.75
N ASP A 130 -11.05 -12.36 15.36
CA ASP A 130 -11.00 -12.66 16.79
C ASP A 130 -9.89 -11.88 17.49
N ILE A 131 -9.27 -10.90 16.81
CA ILE A 131 -8.17 -10.10 17.35
C ILE A 131 -8.52 -9.43 18.68
N ASP A 132 -9.79 -9.03 18.87
CA ASP A 132 -10.28 -8.41 20.12
C ASP A 132 -10.23 -9.35 21.33
N LYS A 133 -10.07 -10.66 21.11
CA LYS A 133 -10.00 -11.70 22.14
C LYS A 133 -8.60 -12.26 22.35
N ILE A 134 -7.63 -11.79 21.56
CA ILE A 134 -6.25 -12.28 21.58
C ILE A 134 -5.37 -11.20 22.18
N GLU A 135 -4.66 -11.52 23.26
CA GLU A 135 -3.64 -10.63 23.82
C GLU A 135 -2.40 -10.63 22.90
N LEU A 136 -1.99 -9.44 22.46
CA LEU A 136 -0.83 -9.27 21.59
C LEU A 136 0.33 -8.68 22.39
N LYS A 137 1.41 -9.45 22.55
CA LYS A 137 2.62 -9.00 23.26
C LYS A 137 3.78 -8.78 22.31
N TYR A 138 4.56 -7.75 22.61
CA TYR A 138 5.76 -7.38 21.86
C TYR A 138 6.95 -7.45 22.79
N GLU A 139 7.89 -8.33 22.47
CA GLU A 139 9.09 -8.54 23.27
C GLU A 139 10.35 -8.28 22.43
N GLU A 140 11.41 -7.86 23.11
CA GLU A 140 12.75 -7.81 22.53
C GLU A 140 13.39 -9.19 22.63
N SER A 141 14.14 -9.59 21.60
CA SER A 141 14.82 -10.88 21.62
C SER A 141 16.05 -10.81 22.52
N THR A 142 16.11 -11.68 23.52
CA THR A 142 17.31 -11.86 24.34
C THR A 142 18.41 -12.63 23.62
N LEU A 143 18.06 -13.29 22.51
CA LEU A 143 18.99 -13.98 21.63
C LEU A 143 19.58 -12.96 20.63
N ASP A 144 20.91 -12.97 20.48
CA ASP A 144 21.62 -12.18 19.45
C ASP A 144 21.47 -12.80 18.04
N ASP A 145 20.42 -13.59 17.83
CA ASP A 145 20.04 -14.02 16.50
C ASP A 145 19.22 -12.92 15.84
N LYS A 146 19.45 -12.69 14.55
CA LYS A 146 18.65 -11.74 13.75
C LYS A 146 17.27 -12.31 13.41
N LEU A 147 16.75 -13.19 14.27
CA LEU A 147 15.50 -13.90 14.06
C LEU A 147 14.37 -13.17 14.79
N THR A 148 13.19 -13.36 14.23
CA THR A 148 11.92 -12.96 14.77
C THR A 148 11.13 -14.23 15.03
N TYR A 149 10.54 -14.29 16.21
CA TYR A 149 9.73 -15.40 16.67
C TYR A 149 8.30 -14.92 16.86
N ILE A 150 7.33 -15.69 16.36
CA ILE A 150 5.92 -15.54 16.73
C ILE A 150 5.53 -16.82 17.45
N THR A 151 5.13 -16.69 18.72
CA THR A 151 4.65 -17.78 19.57
C THR A 151 3.18 -17.60 19.90
N TRP A 152 2.46 -18.69 20.15
CA TRP A 152 1.05 -18.64 20.53
C TRP A 152 0.71 -19.62 21.65
N GLU A 153 -0.21 -19.21 22.51
CA GLU A 153 -0.78 -19.98 23.62
C GLU A 153 -2.30 -19.98 23.58
#